data_AF-A0A661S985-F1
#
_entry.id   AF-A0A661S985-F1
#
_cell.length_a   1.000
_cell.length_b   1.000
_cell.length_c   1.000
_cell.angle_alpha   90.00
_cell.angle_beta   90.00
_cell.angle_gamma   90.00
#
_symmetry.space_group_name_H-M   'P 1'
#
loop_
_entity.id
_entity.type
_entity.pdbx_description
1 polymer ?
#
loop_
_entity_poly.entity_id
_entity_poly.type
_entity_poly.pdbx_seq_one_letter_code
_entity_poly.pdbx_strand_id
1 'polypeptide(L)'
;MSKSKLFKFEKSLLTLKDMITIADDFKEIYNYFFDHLGDDPDFLDLGKRSKNPFLKQVLGVIGEQLFKEKVEITQLMLTKIPKHSFYHGPCLMNGKMASVLFFEDIDMGLLSVVMSLGSYRTDFIRFSSIQMENGKDVIYCAPKSKTIH
;
A
#
# COMPACT_ATOMS: atom_id res chain seq x y z
N MET A 1 -0.35 21.86 9.45
CA MET A 1 -1.40 21.06 8.77
C MET A 1 -2.74 21.68 9.14
N SER A 2 -3.53 22.12 8.16
CA SER A 2 -4.84 22.75 8.46
C SER A 2 -5.83 21.69 8.95
N LYS A 3 -6.52 21.95 10.06
CA LYS A 3 -7.61 21.09 10.56
C LYS A 3 -8.71 20.90 9.52
N SER A 4 -9.02 21.94 8.73
CA SER A 4 -10.08 21.87 7.71
C SER A 4 -9.78 20.88 6.59
N LYS A 5 -8.52 20.85 6.10
CA LYS A 5 -8.08 19.89 5.07
C LYS A 5 -8.20 18.46 5.59
N LEU A 6 -7.85 18.22 6.85
CA LEU A 6 -7.93 16.89 7.45
C LEU A 6 -9.36 16.37 7.60
N PHE A 7 -10.30 17.24 8.01
CA PHE A 7 -11.72 16.89 8.10
C PHE A 7 -12.34 16.54 6.73
N LYS A 8 -11.84 17.15 5.64
CA LYS A 8 -12.29 16.86 4.27
C LYS A 8 -12.13 15.38 3.90
N PHE A 9 -11.00 14.77 4.28
CA PHE A 9 -10.65 13.39 3.85
C PHE A 9 -10.82 12.33 4.93
N GLU A 10 -11.21 12.72 6.15
CA GLU A 10 -11.34 11.79 7.28
C GLU A 10 -12.31 10.64 6.96
N LYS A 11 -13.48 10.96 6.37
CA LYS A 11 -14.45 9.94 5.96
C LYS A 11 -13.87 8.99 4.91
N SER A 12 -13.20 9.53 3.88
CA SER A 12 -12.64 8.72 2.80
C SER A 12 -11.48 7.83 3.27
N LEU A 13 -10.65 8.29 4.20
CA LEU A 13 -9.58 7.47 4.79
C LEU A 13 -10.14 6.34 5.66
N LEU A 14 -11.22 6.59 6.41
CA LEU A 14 -11.91 5.54 7.17
C LEU A 14 -12.55 4.52 6.23
N THR A 15 -13.24 4.96 5.19
CA THR A 15 -13.81 4.07 4.17
C THR A 15 -12.73 3.25 3.47
N LEU A 16 -11.60 3.85 3.09
CA LEU A 16 -10.48 3.11 2.49
C LEU A 16 -9.92 2.04 3.44
N LYS A 17 -9.81 2.35 4.74
CA LYS A 17 -9.37 1.40 5.76
C LYS A 17 -10.32 0.20 5.89
N ASP A 18 -11.62 0.48 5.92
CA ASP A 18 -12.66 -0.57 5.94
C ASP A 18 -12.56 -1.44 4.68
N MET A 19 -12.44 -0.82 3.50
CA MET A 19 -12.28 -1.54 2.22
C MET A 19 -11.06 -2.45 2.21
N ILE A 20 -9.89 -1.98 2.69
CA ILE A 20 -8.71 -2.85 2.83
C ILE A 20 -9.02 -4.05 3.72
N THR A 21 -9.76 -3.86 4.81
CA THR A 21 -10.05 -4.92 5.77
C THR A 21 -11.02 -5.97 5.22
N ILE A 22 -12.09 -5.56 4.52
CA ILE A 22 -13.22 -6.46 4.23
C ILE A 22 -13.52 -6.68 2.74
N ALA A 23 -13.06 -5.82 1.83
CA ALA A 23 -13.46 -5.92 0.43
C ALA A 23 -12.89 -7.19 -0.23
N ASP A 24 -13.68 -7.79 -1.11
CA ASP A 24 -13.25 -8.93 -1.92
C ASP A 24 -12.65 -8.50 -3.25
N ASP A 25 -13.07 -7.36 -3.81
CA ASP A 25 -12.48 -6.80 -5.03
C ASP A 25 -11.38 -5.80 -4.67
N PHE A 26 -10.14 -6.20 -4.94
CA PHE A 26 -8.97 -5.40 -4.57
C PHE A 26 -8.71 -4.24 -5.54
N LYS A 27 -9.21 -4.31 -6.78
CA LYS A 27 -9.08 -3.20 -7.72
C LYS A 27 -9.92 -2.01 -7.28
N GLU A 28 -11.12 -2.27 -6.77
CA GLU A 28 -12.02 -1.25 -6.26
C GLU A 28 -11.39 -0.41 -5.14
N ILE A 29 -10.51 -1.01 -4.34
CA ILE A 29 -9.75 -0.29 -3.30
C ILE A 29 -8.81 0.76 -3.91
N TYR A 30 -8.10 0.41 -4.99
CA TYR A 30 -7.22 1.36 -5.69
C TYR A 30 -8.01 2.41 -6.46
N ASN A 31 -9.08 2.02 -7.15
CA ASN A 31 -9.98 2.97 -7.81
C ASN A 31 -10.48 4.00 -6.79
N TYR A 32 -11.00 3.53 -5.65
CA TYR A 32 -11.45 4.39 -4.57
C TYR A 32 -10.36 5.34 -4.07
N PHE A 33 -9.13 4.83 -3.88
CA PHE A 33 -8.02 5.67 -3.47
C PHE A 33 -7.75 6.78 -4.49
N PHE A 34 -7.65 6.50 -5.78
CA PHE A 34 -7.39 7.53 -6.79
C PHE A 34 -8.57 8.49 -6.96
N ASP A 35 -9.80 7.98 -7.01
CA ASP A 35 -11.02 8.77 -7.22
C ASP A 35 -11.32 9.75 -6.08
N HIS A 36 -10.88 9.45 -4.85
CA HIS A 36 -11.22 10.24 -3.67
C HIS A 36 -10.04 10.88 -2.93
N LEU A 37 -8.81 10.43 -3.18
CA LEU A 37 -7.65 10.81 -2.36
C LEU A 37 -6.39 11.10 -3.21
N GLY A 38 -5.91 10.10 -3.95
CA GLY A 38 -4.56 10.03 -4.50
C GLY A 38 -4.16 11.16 -5.44
N ASP A 39 -5.16 11.76 -6.11
CA ASP A 39 -4.95 12.84 -7.08
C ASP A 39 -5.37 14.22 -6.57
N ASP A 40 -5.88 14.33 -5.33
CA ASP A 40 -6.27 15.61 -4.74
C ASP A 40 -5.05 16.33 -4.11
N PRO A 41 -4.67 17.53 -4.57
CA PRO A 41 -3.53 18.27 -4.02
C PRO A 41 -3.64 18.55 -2.51
N ASP A 42 -4.85 18.77 -2.00
CA ASP A 42 -5.06 18.97 -0.56
C ASP A 42 -4.76 17.71 0.24
N PHE A 43 -5.01 16.53 -0.34
CA PHE A 43 -4.68 15.24 0.28
C PHE A 43 -3.17 15.03 0.30
N LEU A 44 -2.50 15.27 -0.83
CA LEU A 44 -1.05 15.16 -0.93
C LEU A 44 -0.33 16.09 0.07
N ASP A 45 -0.87 17.29 0.31
CA ASP A 45 -0.39 18.26 1.30
C ASP A 45 -0.55 17.80 2.77
N LEU A 46 -1.46 16.86 3.06
CA LEU A 46 -1.60 16.29 4.40
C LEU A 46 -0.46 15.35 4.76
N GLY A 47 0.13 14.75 3.72
CA GLY A 47 1.20 13.79 3.85
C GLY A 47 2.57 14.41 4.08
N LYS A 48 3.47 13.67 4.72
CA LYS A 48 4.89 13.99 4.74
C LYS A 48 5.69 12.81 4.20
N ARG A 49 6.74 13.09 3.43
CA ARG A 49 7.71 12.06 3.05
C ARG A 49 8.23 11.36 4.30
N SER A 50 8.19 10.04 4.29
CA SER A 50 8.56 9.21 5.43
C SER A 50 9.36 8.00 4.95
N LYS A 51 10.15 7.43 5.87
CA LYS A 51 10.78 6.12 5.68
C LYS A 51 10.08 5.13 6.59
N ASN A 52 9.83 3.93 6.09
CA ASN A 52 9.33 2.82 6.89
C ASN A 52 10.15 1.56 6.52
N PRO A 53 11.26 1.29 7.24
CA PRO A 53 12.10 0.12 6.99
C PRO A 53 11.35 -1.21 7.13
N PHE A 54 10.40 -1.28 8.08
CA PHE A 54 9.54 -2.45 8.26
C PHE A 54 8.67 -2.69 7.01
N LEU A 55 7.95 -1.66 6.54
CA LEU A 55 7.16 -1.78 5.32
C LEU A 55 8.02 -2.14 4.11
N LYS A 56 9.26 -1.63 4.02
CA LYS A 56 10.20 -2.04 2.96
C LYS A 56 10.51 -3.55 3.03
N GLN A 57 10.70 -4.11 4.22
CA GLN A 57 10.92 -5.55 4.41
C GLN A 57 9.68 -6.36 4.03
N VAL A 58 8.49 -5.93 4.47
CA VAL A 58 7.20 -6.54 4.10
C VAL A 58 7.05 -6.61 2.57
N LEU A 59 7.31 -5.51 1.87
CA LEU A 59 7.25 -5.46 0.40
C LEU A 59 8.28 -6.40 -0.26
N GLY A 60 9.48 -6.53 0.33
CA GLY A 60 10.48 -7.49 -0.12
C GLY A 60 9.96 -8.92 -0.05
N VAL A 61 9.42 -9.33 1.10
CA VAL A 61 8.84 -10.68 1.31
C VAL A 61 7.69 -10.95 0.33
N ILE A 62 6.77 -9.99 0.16
CA ILE A 62 5.67 -10.12 -0.80
C ILE A 62 6.20 -10.29 -2.22
N GLY A 63 7.22 -9.50 -2.60
CA GLY A 63 7.86 -9.60 -3.90
C GLY A 63 8.49 -10.97 -4.14
N GLU A 64 9.23 -11.49 -3.17
CA GLU A 64 9.89 -12.79 -3.30
C GLU A 64 8.89 -13.92 -3.52
N GLN A 65 7.75 -13.85 -2.83
CA GLN A 65 6.65 -14.80 -3.02
C GLN A 65 5.96 -14.65 -4.37
N LEU A 66 5.78 -13.41 -4.85
CA LEU A 66 5.12 -13.11 -6.11
C LEU A 66 5.97 -13.54 -7.32
N PHE A 67 7.27 -13.26 -7.30
CA PHE A 67 8.17 -13.51 -8.43
C PHE A 67 8.95 -14.82 -8.33
N LYS A 68 8.92 -15.51 -7.18
CA LYS A 68 9.68 -16.75 -6.92
C LYS A 68 11.19 -16.57 -7.07
N GLU A 69 11.68 -15.37 -6.79
CA GLU A 69 13.09 -15.00 -6.83
C GLU A 69 13.36 -13.91 -5.79
N LYS A 70 14.64 -13.62 -5.52
CA LYS A 70 15.01 -12.52 -4.62
C LYS A 70 14.52 -11.18 -5.20
N VAL A 71 13.94 -10.33 -4.34
CA VAL A 71 13.42 -9.02 -4.76
C VAL A 71 14.17 -7.87 -4.13
N GLU A 72 14.56 -6.92 -4.97
CA GLU A 72 15.04 -5.62 -4.53
C GLU A 72 13.93 -4.57 -4.61
N ILE A 73 13.66 -3.94 -3.45
CA ILE A 73 12.77 -2.78 -3.37
C ILE A 73 13.61 -1.50 -3.53
N THR A 74 13.40 -0.82 -4.66
CA THR A 74 14.06 0.44 -4.99
C THR A 74 13.03 1.56 -5.18
N GLN A 75 13.50 2.81 -5.17
CA GLN A 75 12.66 4.00 -5.37
C GLN A 75 11.40 4.05 -4.49
N LEU A 76 11.46 3.50 -3.27
CA LEU A 76 10.34 3.53 -2.33
C LEU A 76 10.13 4.95 -1.82
N MET A 77 9.07 5.59 -2.30
CA MET A 77 8.71 6.98 -1.97
C MET A 77 7.43 7.00 -1.14
N LEU A 78 7.56 6.82 0.18
CA LEU A 78 6.41 6.80 1.07
C LEU A 78 6.02 8.20 1.54
N THR A 79 4.71 8.43 1.55
CA THR A 79 4.05 9.56 2.20
C THR A 79 3.25 9.03 3.40
N LYS A 80 3.50 9.58 4.60
CA LYS A 80 2.76 9.25 5.82
C LYS A 80 1.74 10.34 6.13
N ILE A 81 0.51 9.96 6.45
CA ILE A 81 -0.53 10.79 7.06
C ILE A 81 -0.64 10.37 8.54
N PRO A 82 0.03 11.08 9.47
CA PRO A 82 0.21 10.59 10.84
C PRO A 82 -1.09 10.37 11.62
N LYS A 83 -2.12 11.23 11.45
CA LYS A 83 -3.39 11.09 12.19
C LYS A 83 -4.12 9.77 11.90
N HIS A 84 -3.92 9.21 10.71
CA HIS A 84 -4.61 8.00 10.27
C HIS A 84 -3.69 6.78 10.19
N SER A 85 -2.45 6.88 10.70
CA SER A 85 -1.44 5.81 10.62
C SER A 85 -1.27 5.27 9.20
N PHE A 86 -1.50 6.11 8.20
CA PHE A 86 -1.59 5.70 6.81
C PHE A 86 -0.31 6.05 6.05
N TYR A 87 0.22 5.07 5.33
CA TYR A 87 1.32 5.21 4.38
C TYR A 87 0.83 4.88 2.98
N HIS A 88 1.26 5.65 2.00
CA HIS A 88 1.08 5.30 0.60
C HIS A 88 2.26 5.76 -0.23
N GLY A 89 2.42 5.15 -1.41
CA GLY A 89 3.34 5.66 -2.42
C GLY A 89 3.89 4.59 -3.35
N PRO A 90 4.62 5.03 -4.39
CA PRO A 90 5.20 4.13 -5.37
C PRO A 90 6.50 3.49 -4.87
N CYS A 91 6.84 2.36 -5.48
CA CYS A 91 8.16 1.75 -5.46
C CYS A 91 8.41 0.96 -6.74
N LEU A 92 9.64 0.46 -6.89
CA LEU A 92 9.99 -0.53 -7.90
C LEU A 92 10.35 -1.85 -7.22
N MET A 93 9.80 -2.95 -7.75
CA MET A 93 10.09 -4.32 -7.33
C MET A 93 10.74 -5.05 -8.51
N ASN A 94 12.06 -5.30 -8.46
CA ASN A 94 12.83 -5.80 -9.61
C ASN A 94 12.57 -4.99 -10.90
N GLY A 95 12.50 -3.66 -10.76
CA GLY A 95 12.21 -2.73 -11.87
C GLY A 95 10.75 -2.65 -12.30
N LYS A 96 9.85 -3.47 -11.75
CA LYS A 96 8.40 -3.38 -12.01
C LYS A 96 7.77 -2.31 -11.14
N MET A 97 6.91 -1.49 -11.75
CA MET A 97 6.19 -0.43 -11.04
C MET A 97 5.19 -1.04 -10.06
N ALA A 98 5.24 -0.58 -8.82
CA ALA A 98 4.32 -0.96 -7.78
C ALA A 98 3.88 0.26 -6.96
N SER A 99 2.72 0.18 -6.33
CA SER A 99 2.24 1.17 -5.38
C SER A 99 1.75 0.45 -4.14
N VAL A 100 1.87 1.07 -2.97
CA VAL A 100 1.39 0.52 -1.70
C VAL A 100 0.41 1.47 -1.03
N LEU A 101 -0.63 0.92 -0.42
CA LEU A 101 -1.50 1.53 0.58
C LEU A 101 -1.34 0.72 1.87
N PHE A 102 -1.04 1.35 3.01
CA PHE A 102 -0.78 0.63 4.26
C PHE A 102 -1.25 1.41 5.48
N PHE A 103 -2.06 0.77 6.32
CA PHE A 103 -2.49 1.28 7.62
C PHE A 103 -1.72 0.56 8.73
N GLU A 104 -0.82 1.32 9.37
CA GLU A 104 0.06 0.87 10.46
C GLU A 104 -0.72 0.56 11.75
N ASP A 105 -1.90 1.14 11.96
CA ASP A 105 -2.71 0.88 13.16
C ASP A 105 -3.49 -0.44 13.13
N ILE A 106 -3.68 -1.03 11.94
CA ILE A 106 -4.31 -2.34 11.76
C ILE A 106 -3.36 -3.37 11.13
N ASP A 107 -2.10 -2.99 10.91
CA ASP A 107 -1.08 -3.76 10.21
C ASP A 107 -1.54 -4.39 8.89
N MET A 108 -2.36 -3.65 8.12
CA MET A 108 -2.89 -4.13 6.84
C MET A 108 -2.63 -3.17 5.70
N GLY A 109 -2.45 -3.72 4.51
CA GLY A 109 -2.25 -2.95 3.30
C GLY A 109 -2.69 -3.65 2.04
N LEU A 110 -2.52 -2.92 0.94
CA LEU A 110 -2.73 -3.39 -0.41
C LEU A 110 -1.56 -2.92 -1.27
N LEU A 111 -1.05 -3.84 -2.09
CA LEU A 111 0.00 -3.60 -3.05
C LEU A 111 -0.56 -3.83 -4.46
N SER A 112 -0.35 -2.87 -5.36
CA SER A 112 -0.53 -3.08 -6.80
C SER A 112 0.83 -3.25 -7.46
N VAL A 113 0.93 -4.20 -8.38
CA VAL A 113 2.17 -4.47 -9.14
C VAL A 113 1.85 -4.60 -10.62
N VAL A 114 2.48 -3.77 -11.45
CA VAL A 114 2.37 -3.84 -12.91
C VAL A 114 3.27 -4.97 -13.42
N MET A 115 2.66 -6.08 -13.83
CA MET A 115 3.38 -7.30 -14.21
C MET A 115 4.01 -7.19 -15.59
N SER A 116 3.32 -6.54 -16.52
CA SER A 116 3.74 -6.32 -17.89
C SER A 116 3.20 -4.99 -18.40
N LEU A 117 4.08 -4.13 -18.92
CA LEU A 117 3.72 -2.85 -19.53
C LEU A 117 2.96 -3.04 -20.86
N GLY A 118 3.15 -4.17 -21.54
CA GLY A 118 2.51 -4.45 -22.83
C GLY A 118 1.11 -5.05 -22.73
N SER A 119 0.74 -5.62 -21.58
CA SER A 119 -0.56 -6.30 -21.39
C SER A 119 -1.43 -5.64 -20.32
N TYR A 120 -1.04 -4.50 -19.77
CA TYR A 120 -1.73 -3.78 -18.69
C TYR A 120 -2.11 -4.64 -17.46
N ARG A 121 -1.48 -5.82 -17.31
CA ARG A 121 -1.80 -6.73 -16.21
C ARG A 121 -1.28 -6.14 -14.91
N THR A 122 -2.19 -5.90 -13.99
CA THR A 122 -1.89 -5.47 -12.63
C THR A 122 -2.35 -6.55 -11.66
N ASP A 123 -1.43 -7.02 -10.83
CA ASP A 123 -1.76 -7.92 -9.72
C ASP A 123 -1.99 -7.08 -8.47
N PHE A 124 -3.09 -7.38 -7.76
CA PHE A 124 -3.41 -6.76 -6.48
C PHE A 124 -3.24 -7.77 -5.35
N ILE A 125 -2.49 -7.36 -4.33
CA ILE A 125 -2.09 -8.20 -3.20
C ILE A 125 -2.47 -7.51 -1.91
N ARG A 126 -3.53 -8.01 -1.25
CA ARG A 126 -3.86 -7.60 0.11
C ARG A 126 -2.91 -8.25 1.09
N PHE A 127 -2.50 -7.50 2.10
CA PHE A 127 -1.63 -8.03 3.13
C PHE A 127 -1.93 -7.60 4.54
N SER A 128 -1.59 -8.50 5.47
CA SER A 128 -1.43 -8.23 6.89
C SER A 128 0.01 -8.50 7.29
N SER A 129 0.58 -7.68 8.15
CA SER A 129 1.94 -7.87 8.65
C SER A 129 1.93 -8.07 10.17
N ILE A 130 2.86 -8.85 10.69
CA ILE A 130 3.09 -8.94 12.13
C ILE A 130 4.57 -8.66 12.37
N GLN A 131 4.87 -7.69 13.24
CA GLN A 131 6.22 -7.45 13.71
C GLN A 131 6.49 -8.31 14.93
N MET A 132 7.39 -9.29 14.83
CA MET A 132 7.80 -10.11 15.97
C MET A 132 8.92 -9.42 16.76
N GLU A 133 8.89 -9.54 18.10
CA GLU A 133 9.86 -8.89 19.03
C GLU A 133 11.33 -9.27 18.75
N ASN A 134 11.58 -10.36 18.02
CA ASN A 134 12.93 -10.82 17.66
C ASN A 134 13.48 -10.20 16.36
N GLY A 135 12.73 -9.30 15.72
CA GLY A 135 13.20 -8.40 14.65
C GLY A 135 13.59 -9.05 13.32
N LYS A 136 13.36 -10.34 13.12
CA LYS A 136 13.80 -11.09 11.93
C LYS A 136 12.70 -11.74 11.11
N ASP A 137 11.52 -11.93 11.70
CA ASP A 137 10.43 -12.67 11.05
C ASP A 137 9.23 -11.74 10.83
N VAL A 138 8.93 -11.50 9.56
CA VAL A 138 7.71 -10.82 9.13
C VAL A 138 6.74 -11.91 8.68
N ILE A 139 5.69 -12.14 9.45
CA ILE A 139 4.61 -13.02 9.00
C ILE A 139 3.65 -12.19 8.17
N TYR A 140 3.53 -12.58 6.90
CA TYR A 140 2.53 -12.09 5.98
C TYR A 140 1.43 -13.14 5.82
N CYS A 141 0.18 -12.77 6.09
CA CYS A 141 -0.99 -13.55 5.70
C CYS A 141 -1.57 -12.96 4.41
N ALA A 142 -1.41 -13.67 3.30
CA ALA A 142 -2.03 -13.34 2.02
C ALA A 142 -3.48 -13.82 1.97
N PRO A 143 -4.49 -12.94 1.92
CA PRO A 143 -5.76 -13.33 1.34
C PRO A 143 -5.58 -13.24 -0.18
N LYS A 144 -5.59 -14.39 -0.86
CA LYS A 144 -5.83 -14.60 -2.31
C LYS A 144 -5.42 -13.41 -3.22
N SER A 145 -4.31 -13.51 -3.94
CA SER A 145 -4.01 -12.56 -5.02
C SER A 145 -5.15 -12.55 -6.07
N LYS A 146 -5.62 -11.37 -6.47
CA LYS A 146 -6.50 -11.21 -7.63
C LYS A 146 -5.70 -10.57 -8.77
N THR A 147 -5.55 -11.31 -9.85
CA THR A 147 -5.02 -10.82 -11.12
C THR A 147 -6.17 -10.33 -11.98
N ILE A 148 -6.00 -9.17 -12.60
CA ILE A 148 -6.95 -8.64 -13.58
C ILE A 148 -6.20 -8.52 -14.92
N HIS A 149 -6.81 -9.10 -15.96
CA HIS A 149 -6.31 -9.13 -17.33
C HIS A 149 -6.74 -7.91 -18.13
#